data_AF-A0A354XMI9-F1
#
_entry.id   AF-A0A354XMI9-F1
#
_cell.length_a   1.000
_cell.length_b   1.000
_cell.length_c   1.000
_cell.angle_alpha   90.00
_cell.angle_beta   90.00
_cell.angle_gamma   90.00
#
_symmetry.space_group_name_H-M   'P 1'
#
loop_
_entity.id
_entity.type
_entity.pdbx_description
1 polymer ?
#
loop_
_entity_poly.entity_id
_entity_poly.type
_entity_poly.pdbx_seq_one_letter_code
_entity_poly.pdbx_strand_id
1 'polypeptide(L)' 'FQSPLRGLDNVILTPHIGGSTLEAQENIGIEVSEKLITYSDNGTTVTSVNFPEVALPAHPDKHRLLHIHDNVPGVL' A
#
# COMPACT_ATOMS: atom_id res chain seq x y z
N PHE A 1 -18.04 20.21 -8.00
CA PHE A 1 -18.75 19.31 -7.06
C PHE A 1 -20.17 19.81 -6.84
N GLN A 2 -21.20 19.27 -7.49
CA GLN A 2 -22.59 19.62 -7.14
C GLN A 2 -23.07 18.69 -6.03
N SER A 3 -23.69 19.25 -4.99
CA SER A 3 -24.22 18.47 -3.87
C SER A 3 -25.47 19.15 -3.31
N PRO A 4 -26.50 18.37 -2.94
CA PRO A 4 -27.69 18.88 -2.25
C PRO A 4 -27.38 19.58 -0.92
N LEU A 5 -26.18 19.35 -0.35
CA LEU A 5 -25.77 19.92 0.94
C LEU A 5 -25.25 21.36 0.84
N ARG A 6 -25.11 21.92 -0.37
CA ARG A 6 -24.67 23.31 -0.55
C ARG A 6 -25.75 24.29 -0.09
N GLY A 7 -25.35 25.37 0.56
CA GLY A 7 -26.26 26.43 1.03
C GLY A 7 -26.93 26.14 2.37
N LEU A 8 -26.59 25.02 3.03
CA LEU A 8 -26.99 24.74 4.40
C LEU A 8 -25.97 25.33 5.38
N ASP A 9 -26.39 26.26 6.21
CA ASP A 9 -25.50 27.03 7.09
C ASP A 9 -24.80 26.17 8.17
N ASN A 10 -25.39 25.02 8.51
CA ASN A 10 -24.86 24.10 9.52
C ASN A 10 -23.99 22.97 8.95
N VAL A 11 -23.55 23.08 7.68
CA VAL A 11 -22.76 22.06 7.00
C VAL A 11 -21.40 22.62 6.57
N ILE A 12 -20.32 21.93 6.95
CA ILE A 12 -18.97 22.20 6.46
C ILE A 12 -18.66 21.20 5.33
N LEU A 13 -18.44 21.73 4.12
CA LEU A 13 -17.99 20.95 2.96
C LEU A 13 -16.51 21.22 2.71
N THR A 14 -15.67 20.21 2.85
CA THR A 14 -14.24 20.28 2.48
C THR A 14 -14.00 19.52 1.16
N PRO A 15 -13.14 20.01 0.26
CA PRO A 15 -12.91 19.40 -1.05
C PRO A 15 -12.01 18.15 -0.97
N HIS A 16 -12.36 17.18 -0.12
CA HIS A 16 -11.59 15.94 0.09
C HIS A 16 -10.13 16.20 0.50
N ILE A 17 -9.93 17.14 1.43
CA ILE A 17 -8.60 17.55 1.91
C ILE A 17 -8.30 17.04 3.33
N GLY A 18 -9.02 16.01 3.79
CA GLY A 18 -8.91 15.52 5.18
C GLY A 18 -7.50 15.07 5.57
N GLY A 19 -6.72 14.55 4.62
CA GLY A 19 -5.31 14.18 4.77
C GLY A 19 -4.36 14.97 3.87
N SER A 20 -4.79 16.10 3.30
CA SER A 20 -3.98 16.87 2.34
C SER A 20 -3.07 17.87 3.06
N THR A 21 -2.16 17.37 3.88
CA THR A 21 -1.13 18.17 4.58
C THR A 21 0.27 17.73 4.15
N LEU A 22 1.28 18.57 4.41
CA LEU A 22 2.67 18.24 4.06
C LEU A 22 3.19 17.07 4.91
N GLU A 23 2.81 17.01 6.18
CA GLU A 23 3.15 15.94 7.11
C GLU A 23 2.56 14.61 6.67
N ALA A 24 1.33 14.62 6.14
CA ALA A 24 0.72 13.41 5.57
C ALA A 24 1.47 12.95 4.32
N GLN A 25 1.89 13.87 3.44
CA GLN A 25 2.68 13.52 2.25
C GLN A 25 4.07 12.98 2.61
N GLU A 26 4.72 13.52 3.63
CA GLU A 26 5.99 12.99 4.15
C GLU A 26 5.83 11.55 4.64
N ASN A 27 4.81 11.29 5.45
CA ASN A 27 4.50 9.95 5.94
C ASN A 27 4.18 8.97 4.80
N ILE A 28 3.39 9.39 3.81
CA ILE A 28 3.09 8.58 2.62
C ILE A 28 4.37 8.25 1.86
N GLY A 29 5.25 9.24 1.68
CA GLY A 29 6.53 9.06 1.01
C GLY A 29 7.39 7.99 1.68
N ILE A 30 7.49 8.04 3.01
CA ILE A 30 8.23 7.04 3.80
C ILE A 30 7.56 5.67 3.69
N GLU A 31 6.27 5.57 4.02
CA GLU A 31 5.54 4.30 4.11
C GLU A 31 5.53 3.54 2.78
N VAL A 32 5.26 4.23 1.67
CA VAL A 32 5.22 3.59 0.35
C VAL A 32 6.62 3.18 -0.10
N SER A 33 7.64 4.02 0.15
CA SER A 33 9.03 3.68 -0.19
C SER A 33 9.52 2.47 0.59
N GLU A 34 9.23 2.39 1.89
CA GLU A 34 9.58 1.24 2.73
C GLU A 34 8.94 -0.05 2.23
N LYS A 35 7.67 -0.02 1.81
CA LYS A 35 7.00 -1.19 1.21
C LYS A 35 7.67 -1.63 -0.09
N LEU A 36 8.03 -0.69 -0.96
CA LEU A 36 8.72 -1.00 -2.21
C LEU A 36 10.12 -1.57 -1.98
N ILE A 37 10.89 -1.00 -1.05
CA ILE A 37 12.22 -1.50 -0.65
C ILE A 37 12.09 -2.91 -0.07
N THR A 38 11.14 -3.12 0.84
CA THR A 38 10.93 -4.43 1.49
C THR A 38 10.54 -5.50 0.46
N TYR A 39 9.64 -5.19 -0.47
CA TYR A 39 9.32 -6.09 -1.58
C TYR A 39 10.51 -6.35 -2.49
N SER A 40 11.31 -5.34 -2.81
CA SER A 40 12.52 -5.49 -3.63
C SER A 40 13.56 -6.40 -2.97
N ASP A 41 13.86 -6.15 -1.69
CA ASP A 41 14.97 -6.80 -1.00
C ASP A 41 14.64 -8.22 -0.55
N ASN A 42 13.39 -8.46 -0.18
CA ASN A 42 12.99 -9.75 0.36
C ASN A 42 11.64 -10.26 -0.17
N GLY A 43 10.95 -9.59 -1.08
CA GLY A 43 9.71 -10.11 -1.66
C GLY A 43 8.52 -10.14 -0.70
N THR A 44 8.56 -9.42 0.41
CA THR A 44 7.39 -9.30 1.30
C THR A 44 6.31 -8.47 0.61
N THR A 45 5.07 -8.96 0.67
CA THR A 45 3.89 -8.35 0.04
C THR A 45 2.80 -8.00 1.05
N VAL A 46 3.10 -8.03 2.35
CA VAL A 46 2.16 -7.62 3.42
C VAL A 46 1.70 -6.18 3.15
N THR A 47 0.40 -5.92 3.34
CA THR A 47 -0.29 -4.66 3.00
C THR A 47 -0.39 -4.34 1.51
N SER A 48 0.00 -5.25 0.61
CA SER A 48 -0.31 -5.10 -0.81
C SER A 48 -1.81 -5.11 -1.03
N VAL A 49 -2.30 -4.19 -1.85
CA VAL A 49 -3.73 -4.00 -2.08
C VAL A 49 -4.32 -4.97 -3.12
N ASN A 50 -3.47 -5.72 -3.81
CA ASN A 50 -3.88 -6.54 -4.96
C ASN A 50 -3.07 -7.84 -5.12
N PHE A 51 -2.34 -8.26 -4.08
CA PHE A 51 -1.44 -9.41 -4.16
C PHE A 51 -1.57 -10.28 -2.91
N PRO A 52 -1.40 -11.62 -2.99
CA PRO A 52 -1.35 -12.46 -1.81
C PRO A 52 -0.31 -11.96 -0.82
N GLU A 53 -0.67 -11.90 0.47
CA GLU A 53 0.23 -11.47 1.52
C GLU A 53 1.21 -12.59 1.90
N VAL A 54 2.50 -12.32 1.71
CA VAL A 54 3.59 -13.22 2.03
C VAL A 54 4.66 -12.44 2.77
N ALA A 55 5.15 -13.00 3.86
CA ALA A 55 6.34 -12.52 4.56
C ALA A 55 7.17 -13.74 4.98
N LEU A 56 8.48 -13.65 4.77
CA LEU A 56 9.44 -14.64 5.27
C LEU A 56 10.64 -13.87 5.81
N PRO A 57 11.10 -14.15 7.04
CA PRO A 57 12.28 -13.49 7.60
C PRO A 57 13.51 -13.59 6.68
N ALA A 58 14.38 -12.60 6.77
CA ALA A 58 15.66 -12.66 6.06
C ALA A 58 16.51 -13.81 6.62
N HIS A 59 17.17 -14.54 5.72
CA HIS A 59 18.14 -15.58 6.06
C HIS A 59 19.51 -15.15 5.51
N PRO A 60 20.39 -14.60 6.38
CA PRO A 60 21.74 -14.21 5.96
C PRO A 60 22.49 -15.36 5.30
N ASP A 61 23.34 -15.03 4.31
CA ASP A 61 24.16 -15.98 3.56
C ASP A 61 23.38 -17.08 2.81
N LYS A 62 22.09 -16.85 2.54
CA LYS A 62 21.23 -17.72 1.72
C LYS A 62 20.68 -16.96 0.53
N HIS A 63 20.37 -17.71 -0.52
CA HIS A 63 19.63 -17.19 -1.66
C HIS A 63 18.13 -17.33 -1.42
N ARG A 64 17.38 -16.31 -1.84
CA ARG A 64 15.91 -16.32 -1.83
C ARG A 64 15.40 -16.29 -3.26
N LEU A 65 14.39 -17.11 -3.54
CA LEU A 65 13.69 -17.15 -4.80
C LEU A 65 12.22 -16.79 -4.55
N LEU A 66 11.64 -16.06 -5.49
CA LEU A 66 10.22 -15.69 -5.51
C LEU A 66 9.63 -16.25 -6.80
N HIS A 67 8.42 -16.80 -6.73
CA HIS A 67 7.73 -17.34 -7.88
C HIS A 67 6.27 -16.86 -7.86
N ILE A 68 5.89 -16.10 -8.88
CA ILE A 68 4.52 -15.65 -9.12
C ILE A 68 3.99 -16.51 -10.26
N HIS A 69 2.82 -17.11 -10.07
CA HIS A 69 2.27 -18.06 -11.01
C HIS A 69 0.74 -18.03 -11.02
N ASP A 70 0.15 -18.56 -12.10
CA ASP A 70 -1.28 -18.85 -12.14
C ASP A 70 -1.65 -19.97 -11.18
N ASN A 71 -2.87 -19.93 -10.65
CA ASN A 71 -3.38 -20.96 -9.74
C ASN A 71 -3.82 -22.23 -10.52
N VAL A 72 -2.85 -23.02 -10.98
CA VAL A 72 -3.06 -24.28 -11.70
C VAL A 72 -2.39 -25.47 -10.98
N PRO A 73 -2.96 -26.70 -11.04
CA PRO A 73 -2.35 -27.87 -10.39
C PRO A 73 -0.96 -28.22 -10.95
N GLY A 74 -0.04 -28.65 -10.07
CA GLY A 74 1.30 -29.14 -10.44
C GLY A 74 2.41 -28.09 -10.55
N VAL A 75 2.19 -26.87 -10.04
CA VAL A 75 3.20 -25.78 -10.02
C VAL A 75 4.25 -25.96 -8.91
N LEU A 76 3.86 -26.57 -7.79
CA LEU A 76 4.76 -26.92 -6.68
C LEU A 76 5.49 -28.24 -6.94
#